data_AF-A0ABD2HTM3-F1
#
_entry.id   AF-A0ABD2HTM3-F1
#
_cell.length_a   1.000
_cell.length_b   1.000
_cell.length_c   1.000
_cell.angle_alpha   90.00
_cell.angle_beta   90.00
_cell.angle_gamma   90.00
#
_symmetry.space_group_name_H-M   'P 1'
#
loop_
_entity.id
_entity.type
_entity.pdbx_description
1 polymer ?
#
loop_
_entity_poly.entity_id
_entity_poly.type
_entity_poly.pdbx_seq_one_letter_code
_entity_poly.pdbx_strand_id
1 'polypeptide(L)'
;MDGSTSTAKGTQAENGTRRPSAGIKPKITETQRDETGERQGARRIDSSISNERGQAEIDESVNNRNGNSNQKPTSQTNEMDKSIEKVLERLYNDPKSPAAFAGVDRLWLEAKKELGNKIRKNDVKHYLEGHRTYTLMRPRRINFPRARTTAAGFMTDCQVDLADFQTLSRHNRGNRYLMVVIDVLSKRIFVTPLRTKKADDMVEGFKQVFSTMPMKPHRIFSDKGTEFRNQQLKKLFDEEEVEKYESTHSEKKAALAERAIRQIKNRVYRYFAQTKTLNWVDVIDQIVNGINKSPSRVHGMRPIDVNFKNSQQIWEKMFGEDQHNAPFWKAKKKSQICPWTDGKNEHNKRSI
;
A
#
# COMPACT_ATOMS: atom_id res chain seq x y z
N MET A 1 -31.23 -34.37 -52.38
CA MET A 1 -31.96 -33.14 -52.67
C MET A 1 -33.32 -33.26 -52.02
N ASP A 2 -33.67 -32.21 -51.29
CA ASP A 2 -34.65 -32.20 -50.21
C ASP A 2 -36.11 -32.15 -50.68
N GLY A 3 -36.99 -32.53 -49.76
CA GLY A 3 -37.94 -31.56 -49.23
C GLY A 3 -39.33 -31.54 -49.86
N SER A 4 -40.26 -32.26 -49.23
CA SER A 4 -41.68 -32.24 -49.49
C SER A 4 -42.42 -31.13 -48.71
N THR A 5 -43.39 -30.56 -49.42
CA THR A 5 -44.39 -29.54 -49.08
C THR A 5 -45.37 -29.92 -47.95
N SER A 6 -45.88 -28.92 -47.21
CA SER A 6 -47.25 -28.34 -47.35
C SER A 6 -47.89 -27.88 -46.00
N THR A 7 -48.43 -26.64 -46.01
CA THR A 7 -49.75 -26.14 -45.51
C THR A 7 -50.28 -26.51 -44.10
N ALA A 8 -51.03 -25.72 -43.30
CA ALA A 8 -51.85 -24.51 -43.49
C ALA A 8 -52.27 -23.83 -42.15
N LYS A 9 -52.63 -22.53 -42.22
CA LYS A 9 -53.74 -21.74 -41.59
C LYS A 9 -54.16 -21.84 -40.09
N GLY A 10 -54.43 -20.67 -39.50
CA GLY A 10 -55.46 -20.39 -38.45
C GLY A 10 -55.13 -19.14 -37.58
N THR A 11 -55.70 -17.95 -37.78
CA THR A 11 -56.99 -17.35 -37.30
C THR A 11 -56.86 -16.49 -36.01
N GLN A 12 -57.49 -15.31 -36.02
CA GLN A 12 -57.45 -14.20 -35.05
C GLN A 12 -58.38 -14.34 -33.82
N ALA A 13 -58.25 -13.35 -32.92
CA ALA A 13 -58.74 -13.16 -31.54
C ALA A 13 -60.25 -12.99 -31.31
N GLU A 14 -60.71 -13.20 -30.05
CA GLU A 14 -61.46 -12.21 -29.23
C GLU A 14 -61.76 -12.69 -27.77
N ASN A 15 -62.20 -11.72 -26.94
CA ASN A 15 -62.20 -11.61 -25.46
C ASN A 15 -63.20 -12.47 -24.65
N GLY A 16 -62.95 -12.63 -23.32
CA GLY A 16 -64.00 -13.02 -22.36
C GLY A 16 -63.59 -13.45 -20.94
N THR A 17 -63.57 -12.49 -20.01
CA THR A 17 -63.78 -12.50 -18.55
C THR A 17 -63.91 -13.85 -17.79
N ARG A 18 -63.06 -14.10 -16.76
CA ARG A 18 -63.41 -14.87 -15.54
C ARG A 18 -62.69 -14.37 -14.28
N ARG A 19 -63.46 -14.17 -13.20
CA ARG A 19 -63.04 -13.95 -11.81
C ARG A 19 -62.35 -15.19 -11.22
N PRO A 20 -61.51 -15.04 -10.17
CA PRO A 20 -61.35 -16.08 -9.17
C PRO A 20 -61.87 -15.68 -7.78
N SER A 21 -62.42 -16.69 -7.10
CA SER A 21 -63.05 -16.74 -5.79
C SER A 21 -62.06 -16.83 -4.63
N ALA A 22 -62.60 -16.57 -3.43
CA ALA A 22 -61.94 -16.45 -2.13
C ALA A 22 -61.42 -17.77 -1.49
N GLY A 23 -60.55 -17.58 -0.48
CA GLY A 23 -60.17 -18.56 0.56
C GLY A 23 -58.78 -19.17 0.31
N ILE A 24 -57.86 -19.37 1.26
CA ILE A 24 -57.95 -19.62 2.71
C ILE A 24 -56.56 -19.29 3.31
N LYS A 25 -56.50 -18.62 4.48
CA LYS A 25 -55.29 -18.48 5.31
C LYS A 25 -55.07 -19.74 6.18
N PRO A 26 -53.82 -20.14 6.45
CA PRO A 26 -53.46 -20.72 7.76
C PRO A 26 -52.42 -19.84 8.47
N LYS A 27 -52.78 -19.26 9.62
CA LYS A 27 -52.61 -19.77 11.00
C LYS A 27 -51.19 -19.54 11.51
N ILE A 28 -51.03 -18.37 12.13
CA ILE A 28 -49.90 -17.99 12.97
C ILE A 28 -50.06 -18.77 14.29
N THR A 29 -49.04 -19.53 14.66
CA THR A 29 -48.85 -19.97 16.05
C THR A 29 -47.60 -19.29 16.58
N GLU A 30 -47.82 -18.64 17.71
CA GLU A 30 -46.93 -17.80 18.47
C GLU A 30 -46.33 -18.64 19.60
N THR A 31 -45.00 -18.68 19.73
CA THR A 31 -44.36 -18.87 21.03
C THR A 31 -42.94 -18.27 21.01
N GLN A 32 -42.82 -17.13 21.71
CA GLN A 32 -41.80 -16.75 22.71
C GLN A 32 -40.31 -17.03 22.41
N ARG A 33 -39.31 -16.22 22.78
CA ARG A 33 -39.07 -14.94 23.47
C ARG A 33 -37.54 -14.76 23.36
N ASP A 34 -37.07 -13.51 23.33
CA ASP A 34 -35.75 -12.99 23.76
C ASP A 34 -34.49 -13.79 23.37
N GLU A 35 -33.48 -13.23 22.70
CA GLU A 35 -32.52 -12.33 23.33
C GLU A 35 -31.71 -11.56 22.27
N THR A 36 -31.33 -10.35 22.68
CA THR A 36 -30.45 -9.39 22.02
C THR A 36 -29.10 -9.99 21.59
N GLY A 37 -28.91 -10.16 20.28
CA GLY A 37 -27.61 -10.48 19.68
C GLY A 37 -26.69 -9.27 19.62
N GLU A 38 -25.82 -9.15 20.62
CA GLU A 38 -24.70 -8.22 20.67
C GLU A 38 -23.80 -8.34 19.43
N ARG A 39 -23.61 -7.21 18.77
CA ARG A 39 -22.57 -7.02 17.76
C ARG A 39 -21.22 -6.94 18.44
N GLN A 40 -20.45 -8.02 18.47
CA GLN A 40 -19.01 -7.95 18.72
C GLN A 40 -18.26 -8.81 17.72
N GLY A 41 -17.67 -8.15 16.72
CA GLY A 41 -16.75 -8.73 15.77
C GLY A 41 -15.57 -7.79 15.58
N ALA A 42 -14.39 -8.32 15.88
CA ALA A 42 -13.06 -7.83 15.51
C ALA A 42 -12.42 -6.72 16.35
N ARG A 43 -11.59 -7.15 17.31
CA ARG A 43 -10.16 -6.76 17.41
C ARG A 43 -9.42 -7.84 18.22
N ARG A 44 -8.91 -8.88 17.54
CA ARG A 44 -7.80 -9.67 18.08
C ARG A 44 -6.53 -8.88 17.79
N ILE A 45 -5.94 -8.32 18.83
CA ILE A 45 -4.57 -7.83 18.84
C ILE A 45 -3.73 -9.03 19.28
N ASP A 46 -2.75 -9.37 18.45
CA ASP A 46 -1.81 -10.46 18.65
C ASP A 46 -0.98 -10.19 19.91
N SER A 47 -1.12 -11.07 20.91
CA SER A 47 -0.38 -11.05 22.17
C SER A 47 0.76 -12.07 22.06
N SER A 48 1.89 -11.62 21.53
CA SER A 48 3.14 -12.38 21.58
C SER A 48 4.29 -11.40 21.81
N ILE A 49 4.68 -11.27 23.08
CA ILE A 49 6.04 -11.12 23.62
C ILE A 49 5.88 -10.87 25.12
N SER A 50 6.03 -11.97 25.86
CA SER A 50 6.18 -12.02 27.30
C SER A 50 7.62 -11.74 27.70
N ASN A 51 7.76 -11.09 28.86
CA ASN A 51 8.89 -11.12 29.79
C ASN A 51 10.22 -10.55 29.33
N GLU A 52 10.63 -9.45 29.96
CA GLU A 52 11.82 -9.47 30.82
C GLU A 52 11.70 -8.36 31.88
N ARG A 53 11.72 -8.80 33.14
CA ARG A 53 11.82 -7.95 34.34
C ARG A 53 13.29 -7.58 34.51
N GLY A 54 13.58 -6.30 34.65
CA GLY A 54 14.86 -5.80 35.12
C GLY A 54 14.61 -4.56 35.96
N GLN A 55 14.55 -4.75 37.29
CA GLN A 55 14.65 -3.68 38.27
C GLN A 55 16.05 -3.08 38.15
N ALA A 56 16.15 -1.75 38.09
CA ALA A 56 17.39 -1.05 38.39
C ALA A 56 17.05 0.10 39.32
N GLU A 57 17.65 0.01 40.50
CA GLU A 57 17.45 0.81 41.68
C GLU A 57 17.84 2.28 41.48
N ILE A 58 17.24 3.09 42.34
CA ILE A 58 17.53 4.49 42.58
C ILE A 58 18.81 4.53 43.42
N ASP A 59 19.83 5.25 42.96
CA ASP A 59 20.94 5.65 43.83
C ASP A 59 21.18 7.17 43.69
N GLU A 60 20.67 7.89 44.68
CA GLU A 60 21.06 9.26 45.01
C GLU A 60 22.40 9.23 45.73
N SER A 61 23.44 9.85 45.17
CA SER A 61 24.47 10.48 46.00
C SER A 61 25.27 11.57 45.26
N VAL A 62 25.03 12.80 45.72
CA VAL A 62 26.01 13.82 46.13
C VAL A 62 27.28 14.01 45.27
N ASN A 63 27.38 15.19 44.63
CA ASN A 63 28.52 16.07 44.94
C ASN A 63 28.25 17.55 44.60
N ASN A 64 28.33 18.36 45.66
CA ASN A 64 28.30 19.82 45.66
C ASN A 64 29.75 20.33 45.66
N ARG A 65 30.18 21.08 44.64
CA ARG A 65 31.36 21.96 44.73
C ARG A 65 31.16 23.25 43.93
N ASN A 66 31.31 24.35 44.65
CA ASN A 66 31.31 25.75 44.22
C ASN A 66 32.36 26.08 43.17
N GLY A 67 32.09 27.12 42.36
CA GLY A 67 33.13 27.82 41.59
C GLY A 67 32.57 28.76 40.51
N ASN A 68 32.26 30.00 40.90
CA ASN A 68 31.86 31.09 40.02
C ASN A 68 33.08 31.71 39.31
N SER A 69 33.04 31.90 37.98
CA SER A 69 33.31 33.21 37.34
C SER A 69 33.37 33.14 35.80
N ASN A 70 32.75 34.16 35.20
CA ASN A 70 32.91 34.69 33.83
C ASN A 70 32.39 33.89 32.64
N GLN A 71 31.12 34.17 32.27
CA GLN A 71 30.61 34.00 30.92
C GLN A 71 30.29 35.36 30.28
N LYS A 72 30.85 35.59 29.08
CA LYS A 72 30.34 36.55 28.08
C LYS A 72 29.04 35.98 27.46
N PRO A 73 28.08 36.82 27.05
CA PRO A 73 26.74 36.36 26.70
C PRO A 73 26.70 35.75 25.30
N THR A 74 26.26 34.49 25.19
CA THR A 74 26.04 33.84 23.90
C THR A 74 24.66 33.18 23.88
N SER A 75 23.73 33.77 23.12
CA SER A 75 22.53 33.18 22.51
C SER A 75 21.58 32.34 23.39
N GLN A 76 20.48 32.97 23.81
CA GLN A 76 19.35 32.36 24.53
C GLN A 76 18.73 31.17 23.77
N THR A 77 18.89 29.97 24.31
CA THR A 77 17.96 28.85 24.10
C THR A 77 16.64 29.21 24.79
N ASN A 78 15.53 29.27 24.05
CA ASN A 78 14.19 29.45 24.63
C ASN A 78 13.86 28.27 25.53
N GLU A 79 14.16 28.38 26.83
CA GLU A 79 13.65 27.46 27.84
C GLU A 79 12.12 27.59 27.88
N MET A 80 11.42 26.48 27.66
CA MET A 80 9.98 26.43 27.79
C MET A 80 9.62 26.72 29.25
N ASP A 81 8.62 27.58 29.47
CA ASP A 81 8.14 27.86 30.83
C ASP A 81 7.73 26.54 31.49
N LYS A 82 8.38 26.20 32.62
CA LYS A 82 8.15 24.97 33.39
C LYS A 82 6.67 24.79 33.76
N SER A 83 5.90 25.88 33.87
CA SER A 83 4.47 25.82 34.12
C SER A 83 3.66 25.27 32.93
N ILE A 84 4.07 25.60 31.69
CA ILE A 84 3.45 25.12 30.45
C ILE A 84 3.79 23.64 30.26
N GLU A 85 5.04 23.26 30.48
CA GLU A 85 5.49 21.87 30.34
C GLU A 85 4.72 20.93 31.27
N LYS A 86 4.51 21.32 32.54
CA LYS A 86 3.74 20.53 33.51
C LYS A 86 2.27 20.32 33.09
N VAL A 87 1.66 21.33 32.47
CA VAL A 87 0.29 21.22 31.94
C VAL A 87 0.25 20.27 30.75
N LEU A 88 1.22 20.37 29.83
CA LEU A 88 1.32 19.47 28.69
C LEU A 88 1.57 18.02 29.13
N GLU A 89 2.42 17.82 30.13
CA GLU A 89 2.69 16.49 30.70
C GLU A 89 1.45 15.87 31.33
N ARG A 90 0.70 16.63 32.14
CA ARG A 90 -0.56 16.17 32.71
C ARG A 90 -1.57 15.81 31.62
N LEU A 91 -1.77 16.71 30.64
CA LEU A 91 -2.78 16.52 29.60
C LEU A 91 -2.44 15.39 28.62
N TYR A 92 -1.16 15.14 28.38
CA TYR A 92 -0.71 14.11 27.45
C TYR A 92 -0.67 12.70 28.07
N ASN A 93 -0.26 12.60 29.35
CA ASN A 93 -0.06 11.31 30.01
C ASN A 93 -1.29 10.81 30.79
N ASP A 94 -2.26 11.66 31.12
CA ASP A 94 -3.51 11.22 31.76
C ASP A 94 -4.45 10.55 30.75
N PRO A 95 -4.74 9.24 30.85
CA PRO A 95 -5.65 8.55 29.93
C PRO A 95 -7.08 9.10 29.94
N LYS A 96 -7.50 9.81 31.00
CA LYS A 96 -8.81 10.44 31.10
C LYS A 96 -8.88 11.76 30.34
N SER A 97 -7.73 12.32 29.97
CA SER A 97 -7.63 13.56 29.21
C SER A 97 -8.11 13.37 27.76
N PRO A 98 -8.90 14.30 27.20
CA PRO A 98 -9.24 14.29 25.77
C PRO A 98 -8.04 14.46 24.83
N ALA A 99 -6.86 14.78 25.35
CA ALA A 99 -5.58 14.91 24.64
C ALA A 99 -4.60 13.77 24.91
N ALA A 100 -5.00 12.75 25.66
CA ALA A 100 -4.16 11.61 26.03
C ALA A 100 -3.50 10.98 24.79
N PHE A 101 -2.16 10.91 24.79
CA PHE A 101 -1.34 10.31 23.73
C PHE A 101 -1.67 10.78 22.29
N ALA A 102 -2.28 11.95 22.14
CA ALA A 102 -2.79 12.43 20.88
C ALA A 102 -1.74 13.22 20.07
N GLY A 103 -2.11 13.63 18.86
CA GLY A 103 -1.25 14.49 18.02
C GLY A 103 -1.19 15.94 18.50
N VAL A 104 -0.26 16.70 17.92
CA VAL A 104 -0.01 18.13 18.20
C VAL A 104 -1.30 18.95 18.25
N ASP A 105 -2.20 18.74 17.29
CA ASP A 105 -3.44 19.53 17.17
C ASP A 105 -4.38 19.34 18.36
N ARG A 106 -4.51 18.11 18.85
CA ARG A 106 -5.43 17.77 19.93
C ARG A 106 -4.89 18.25 21.28
N LEU A 107 -3.59 18.02 21.53
CA LEU A 107 -2.94 18.50 22.74
C LEU A 107 -2.92 20.04 22.82
N TRP A 108 -2.68 20.72 21.70
CA TRP A 108 -2.77 22.18 21.64
C TRP A 108 -4.18 22.70 21.93
N LEU A 109 -5.22 22.05 21.41
CA LEU A 109 -6.61 22.48 21.64
C LEU A 109 -6.98 22.41 23.13
N GLU A 110 -6.63 21.32 23.81
CA GLU A 110 -6.92 21.17 25.24
C GLU A 110 -6.05 22.09 26.10
N ALA A 111 -4.74 22.18 25.80
CA ALA A 111 -3.84 23.08 26.52
C ALA A 111 -4.25 24.55 26.37
N LYS A 112 -4.80 24.94 25.21
CA LYS A 112 -5.32 26.30 24.98
C LYS A 112 -6.53 26.63 25.85
N LYS A 113 -7.35 25.65 26.26
CA LYS A 113 -8.49 25.90 27.17
C LYS A 113 -8.01 26.32 28.56
N GLU A 114 -6.89 25.76 29.02
CA GLU A 114 -6.35 26.03 30.36
C GLU A 114 -5.36 27.22 30.37
N LEU A 115 -4.52 27.34 29.34
CA LEU A 115 -3.44 28.33 29.27
C LEU A 115 -3.77 29.56 28.41
N GLY A 116 -4.90 29.54 27.68
CA GLY A 116 -5.33 30.62 26.81
C GLY A 116 -4.31 30.94 25.72
N ASN A 117 -4.04 32.23 25.51
CA ASN A 117 -3.10 32.72 24.48
C ASN A 117 -1.62 32.57 24.86
N LYS A 118 -1.31 32.04 26.05
CA LYS A 118 0.08 31.83 26.50
C LYS A 118 0.78 30.70 25.75
N ILE A 119 0.03 29.75 25.20
CA ILE A 119 0.60 28.59 24.51
C ILE A 119 0.48 28.69 22.98
N ARG A 120 1.62 28.54 22.30
CA ARG A 120 1.67 28.44 20.84
C ARG A 120 1.71 26.98 20.43
N LYS A 121 1.22 26.70 19.22
CA LYS A 121 1.25 25.35 18.64
C LYS A 121 2.69 24.81 18.48
N ASN A 122 3.66 25.69 18.28
CA ASN A 122 5.07 25.32 18.20
C ASN A 122 5.63 24.83 19.54
N ASP A 123 5.13 25.35 20.67
CA ASP A 123 5.58 24.93 22.01
C ASP A 123 5.13 23.49 22.26
N VAL A 124 3.87 23.17 21.93
CA VAL A 124 3.32 21.81 21.98
C VAL A 124 4.10 20.86 21.08
N LYS A 125 4.49 21.32 19.87
CA LYS A 125 5.29 20.53 18.95
C LYS A 125 6.67 20.23 19.53
N HIS A 126 7.34 21.23 20.10
CA HIS A 126 8.66 21.07 20.73
C HIS A 126 8.60 20.10 21.92
N TYR A 127 7.57 20.22 22.77
CA TYR A 127 7.30 19.29 23.86
C TYR A 127 7.15 17.85 23.36
N LEU A 128 6.31 17.63 22.34
CA LEU A 128 6.07 16.30 21.78
C LEU A 128 7.30 15.72 21.06
N GLU A 129 8.13 16.56 20.43
CA GLU A 129 9.40 16.13 19.83
C GLU A 129 10.40 15.63 20.89
N GLY A 130 10.40 16.22 22.09
CA GLY A 130 11.16 15.76 23.26
C GLY A 130 10.53 14.56 23.99
N HIS A 131 9.23 14.33 23.83
CA HIS A 131 8.52 13.25 24.53
C HIS A 131 8.88 11.87 23.96
N ARG A 132 9.61 11.05 24.74
CA ARG A 132 10.11 9.72 24.34
C ARG A 132 9.06 8.83 23.67
N THR A 133 7.90 8.66 24.31
CA THR A 133 6.82 7.79 23.79
C THR A 133 6.25 8.27 22.46
N TYR A 134 6.10 9.58 22.30
CA TYR A 134 5.56 10.18 21.07
C TYR A 134 6.54 9.98 19.92
N THR A 135 7.82 10.27 20.15
CA THR A 135 8.87 10.15 19.15
C THR A 135 9.13 8.69 18.75
N LEU A 136 9.09 7.75 19.70
CA LEU A 136 9.23 6.31 19.41
C LEU A 136 8.07 5.76 18.56
N MET A 137 6.83 6.14 18.90
CA MET A 137 5.64 5.59 18.25
C MET A 137 5.28 6.32 16.95
N ARG A 138 5.86 7.49 16.69
CA ARG A 138 5.60 8.24 15.46
C ARG A 138 6.28 7.54 14.28
N PRO A 139 5.51 7.10 13.26
CA PRO A 139 6.10 6.47 12.09
C PRO A 139 7.05 7.45 11.38
N ARG A 140 8.34 7.13 11.32
CA ARG A 140 9.32 7.93 10.58
C ARG A 140 9.05 7.82 9.09
N ARG A 141 8.64 8.92 8.45
CA ARG A 141 8.49 9.01 6.99
C ARG A 141 9.82 9.43 6.36
N ILE A 142 10.56 8.47 5.83
CA ILE A 142 11.82 8.72 5.13
C ILE A 142 11.57 8.59 3.63
N ASN A 143 11.86 9.66 2.88
CA ASN A 143 11.92 9.61 1.42
C ASN A 143 13.38 9.34 1.03
N PHE A 144 13.68 8.12 0.62
CA PHE A 144 14.99 7.75 0.10
C PHE A 144 14.94 7.66 -1.43
N PRO A 145 15.98 8.14 -2.14
CA PRO A 145 16.08 7.92 -3.58
C PRO A 145 16.16 6.42 -3.85
N ARG A 146 15.39 5.96 -4.84
CA ARG A 146 15.35 4.56 -5.27
C ARG A 146 15.74 4.47 -6.74
N ALA A 147 16.39 3.36 -7.10
CA ALA A 147 16.61 3.02 -8.49
C ALA A 147 15.27 2.99 -9.23
N ARG A 148 15.21 3.65 -10.39
CA ARG A 148 14.01 3.63 -11.23
C ARG A 148 13.90 2.25 -11.90
N THR A 149 12.68 1.74 -12.00
CA THR A 149 12.40 0.55 -12.81
C THR A 149 12.30 0.99 -14.28
N THR A 150 13.29 0.60 -15.07
CA THR A 150 13.35 0.86 -16.51
C THR A 150 12.99 -0.40 -17.31
N ALA A 151 12.37 -0.23 -18.46
CA ALA A 151 12.13 -1.31 -19.43
C ALA A 151 13.13 -1.21 -20.58
N ALA A 152 13.48 -2.32 -21.21
CA ALA A 152 14.23 -2.33 -22.47
C ALA A 152 13.34 -1.92 -23.65
N GLY A 153 12.06 -2.31 -23.64
CA GLY A 153 11.13 -2.02 -24.73
C GLY A 153 9.68 -2.35 -24.37
N PHE A 154 8.84 -2.42 -25.41
CA PHE A 154 7.44 -2.79 -25.26
C PHE A 154 7.30 -4.26 -24.89
N MET A 155 6.57 -4.55 -23.81
CA MET A 155 6.29 -5.91 -23.33
C MET A 155 7.53 -6.76 -23.01
N THR A 156 8.73 -6.18 -22.95
CA THR A 156 9.96 -6.91 -22.63
C THR A 156 10.09 -7.19 -21.14
N ASP A 157 9.66 -6.24 -20.31
CA ASP A 157 9.89 -6.22 -18.87
C ASP A 157 8.55 -6.17 -18.14
N CYS A 158 8.23 -7.25 -17.44
CA CYS A 158 6.99 -7.39 -16.69
C CYS A 158 7.25 -7.52 -15.19
N GLN A 159 6.37 -6.96 -14.36
CA GLN A 159 6.35 -7.22 -12.93
C GLN A 159 5.15 -8.08 -12.58
N VAL A 160 5.35 -9.03 -11.66
CA VAL A 160 4.33 -9.98 -11.24
C VAL A 160 4.17 -9.96 -9.73
N ASP A 161 2.92 -9.95 -9.27
CA ASP A 161 2.56 -10.11 -7.87
C ASP A 161 1.19 -10.81 -7.73
N LEU A 162 0.90 -11.37 -6.57
CA LEU A 162 -0.35 -12.07 -6.25
C LEU A 162 -1.22 -11.24 -5.32
N ALA A 163 -2.43 -10.89 -5.77
CA ALA A 163 -3.42 -10.28 -4.92
C ALA A 163 -4.17 -11.34 -4.10
N ASP A 164 -4.22 -11.14 -2.78
CA ASP A 164 -4.99 -11.99 -1.86
C ASP A 164 -6.49 -11.63 -1.84
N PHE A 165 -7.33 -12.64 -2.12
CA PHE A 165 -8.79 -12.63 -2.00
C PHE A 165 -9.31 -13.91 -1.30
N GLN A 166 -8.50 -14.56 -0.45
CA GLN A 166 -8.79 -15.87 0.13
C GLN A 166 -10.15 -15.94 0.84
N THR A 167 -10.49 -14.88 1.57
CA THR A 167 -11.74 -14.75 2.33
C THR A 167 -12.99 -14.77 1.45
N LEU A 168 -12.86 -14.47 0.16
CA LEU A 168 -13.97 -14.40 -0.79
C LEU A 168 -14.14 -15.69 -1.61
N SER A 169 -13.28 -16.69 -1.42
CA SER A 169 -13.20 -17.89 -2.27
C SER A 169 -14.52 -18.66 -2.42
N ARG A 170 -15.35 -18.69 -1.37
CA ARG A 170 -16.68 -19.33 -1.37
C ARG A 170 -17.60 -18.74 -2.44
N HIS A 171 -17.48 -17.44 -2.75
CA HIS A 171 -18.27 -16.75 -3.76
C HIS A 171 -17.63 -16.76 -5.15
N ASN A 172 -16.41 -17.29 -5.27
CA ASN A 172 -15.53 -17.12 -6.44
C ASN A 172 -15.04 -18.47 -7.01
N ARG A 173 -15.88 -19.52 -6.92
CA ARG A 173 -15.60 -20.86 -7.46
C ARG A 173 -14.26 -21.44 -6.95
N GLY A 174 -13.90 -21.12 -5.70
CA GLY A 174 -12.66 -21.57 -5.06
C GLY A 174 -11.40 -20.76 -5.42
N ASN A 175 -11.51 -19.72 -6.26
CA ASN A 175 -10.39 -18.83 -6.54
C ASN A 175 -10.08 -17.97 -5.31
N ARG A 176 -8.81 -18.01 -4.89
CA ARG A 176 -8.32 -17.36 -3.67
C ARG A 176 -7.35 -16.23 -3.96
N TYR A 177 -6.67 -16.30 -5.11
CA TYR A 177 -5.65 -15.35 -5.49
C TYR A 177 -5.94 -14.83 -6.89
N LEU A 178 -5.39 -13.67 -7.20
CA LEU A 178 -5.37 -13.12 -8.55
C LEU A 178 -3.93 -12.82 -8.90
N MET A 179 -3.38 -13.54 -9.87
CA MET A 179 -2.09 -13.22 -10.45
C MET A 179 -2.23 -11.96 -11.28
N VAL A 180 -1.38 -10.97 -11.00
CA VAL A 180 -1.35 -9.70 -11.71
C VAL A 180 0.01 -9.53 -12.35
N VAL A 181 0.02 -9.38 -13.67
CA VAL A 181 1.21 -9.08 -14.45
C VAL A 181 1.05 -7.71 -15.08
N ILE A 182 2.06 -6.86 -14.95
CA ILE A 182 2.06 -5.52 -15.53
C ILE A 182 3.32 -5.28 -16.35
N ASP A 183 3.15 -4.82 -17.59
CA ASP A 183 4.26 -4.36 -18.42
C ASP A 183 4.80 -3.01 -17.90
N VAL A 184 6.13 -2.93 -17.76
CA VAL A 184 6.82 -1.77 -17.20
C VAL A 184 6.69 -0.57 -18.13
N LEU A 185 6.71 -0.74 -19.46
CA LEU A 185 6.64 0.38 -20.39
C LEU A 185 5.21 0.89 -20.57
N SER A 186 4.32 0.05 -21.11
CA SER A 186 2.94 0.42 -21.47
C SER A 186 2.01 0.58 -20.27
N LYS A 187 2.40 0.06 -19.10
CA LYS A 187 1.54 -0.07 -17.92
C LYS A 187 0.30 -0.94 -18.16
N ARG A 188 0.31 -1.77 -19.20
CA ARG A 188 -0.79 -2.69 -19.50
C ARG A 188 -0.79 -3.82 -18.50
N ILE A 189 -1.98 -4.13 -17.98
CA ILE A 189 -2.20 -5.11 -16.92
C ILE A 189 -2.85 -6.35 -17.54
N PHE A 190 -2.36 -7.51 -17.13
CA PHE A 190 -2.90 -8.84 -17.42
C PHE A 190 -3.16 -9.55 -16.10
N VAL A 191 -4.21 -10.37 -16.05
CA VAL A 191 -4.61 -11.03 -14.82
C VAL A 191 -5.08 -12.45 -15.07
N THR A 192 -4.85 -13.32 -14.08
CA THR A 192 -5.36 -14.70 -14.07
C THR A 192 -5.80 -15.08 -12.65
N PRO A 193 -7.05 -15.51 -12.43
CA PRO A 193 -7.49 -16.07 -11.15
C PRO A 193 -6.76 -17.37 -10.81
N LEU A 194 -6.39 -17.57 -9.54
CA LEU A 194 -5.73 -18.78 -9.06
C LEU A 194 -6.44 -19.35 -7.84
N ARG A 195 -6.49 -20.69 -7.76
CA ARG A 195 -7.03 -21.40 -6.59
C ARG A 195 -6.00 -21.51 -5.48
N THR A 196 -4.76 -21.88 -5.76
CA THR A 196 -3.71 -22.04 -4.76
C THR A 196 -2.44 -21.28 -5.16
N LYS A 197 -1.45 -21.25 -4.26
CA LYS A 197 -0.08 -20.80 -4.55
C LYS A 197 0.86 -21.97 -4.87
N LYS A 198 0.31 -23.16 -5.12
CA LYS A 198 1.11 -24.34 -5.44
C LYS A 198 1.67 -24.22 -6.85
N ALA A 199 2.71 -24.99 -7.10
CA ALA A 199 3.43 -25.03 -8.37
C ALA A 199 2.51 -25.19 -9.59
N ASP A 200 1.64 -26.20 -9.55
CA ASP A 200 0.83 -26.59 -10.70
C ASP A 200 -0.14 -25.47 -11.11
N ASP A 201 -0.88 -24.93 -10.14
CA ASP A 201 -1.77 -23.79 -10.36
C ASP A 201 -1.00 -22.55 -10.86
N MET A 202 0.22 -22.30 -10.34
CA MET A 202 1.04 -21.18 -10.79
C MET A 202 1.50 -21.37 -12.24
N VAL A 203 1.94 -22.58 -12.61
CA VAL A 203 2.36 -22.91 -13.98
C VAL A 203 1.19 -22.75 -14.95
N GLU A 204 0.03 -23.30 -14.63
CA GLU A 204 -1.19 -23.14 -15.43
C GLU A 204 -1.59 -21.66 -15.54
N GLY A 205 -1.51 -20.93 -14.42
CA GLY A 205 -1.73 -19.49 -14.37
C GLY A 205 -0.84 -18.71 -15.31
N PHE A 206 0.47 -18.98 -15.31
CA PHE A 206 1.43 -18.35 -16.21
C PHE A 206 1.19 -18.72 -17.67
N LYS A 207 0.89 -19.98 -17.98
CA LYS A 207 0.52 -20.39 -19.34
C LYS A 207 -0.70 -19.62 -19.84
N GLN A 208 -1.72 -19.48 -18.99
CA GLN A 208 -2.92 -18.72 -19.32
C GLN A 208 -2.62 -17.22 -19.48
N VAL A 209 -1.79 -16.62 -18.61
CA VAL A 209 -1.51 -15.18 -18.76
C VAL A 209 -0.69 -14.90 -20.01
N PHE A 210 0.29 -15.75 -20.33
CA PHE A 210 1.11 -15.61 -21.53
C PHE A 210 0.30 -15.76 -22.82
N SER A 211 -0.75 -16.60 -22.83
CA SER A 211 -1.63 -16.70 -24.00
C SER A 211 -2.49 -15.46 -24.23
N THR A 212 -2.76 -14.67 -23.18
CA THR A 212 -3.50 -13.39 -23.30
C THR A 212 -2.61 -12.20 -23.68
N MET A 213 -1.29 -12.33 -23.53
CA MET A 213 -0.35 -11.26 -23.85
C MET A 213 -0.10 -11.22 -25.36
N PRO A 214 0.13 -10.02 -25.93
CA PRO A 214 0.45 -9.90 -27.36
C PRO A 214 1.80 -10.53 -27.70
N MET A 215 2.72 -10.59 -26.74
CA MET A 215 3.99 -11.29 -26.82
C MET A 215 4.41 -11.72 -25.42
N LYS A 216 5.25 -12.75 -25.33
CA LYS A 216 5.82 -13.20 -24.07
C LYS A 216 6.90 -12.22 -23.61
N PRO A 217 7.00 -11.93 -22.31
CA PRO A 217 8.02 -11.03 -21.81
C PRO A 217 9.39 -11.69 -21.84
N HIS A 218 10.43 -10.91 -22.10
CA HIS A 218 11.80 -11.40 -21.98
C HIS A 218 12.23 -11.51 -20.52
N ARG A 219 11.77 -10.57 -19.67
CA ARG A 219 12.13 -10.51 -18.24
C ARG A 219 10.90 -10.37 -17.36
N ILE A 220 10.83 -11.19 -16.30
CA ILE A 220 9.82 -11.10 -15.27
C ILE A 220 10.47 -10.77 -13.93
N PHE A 221 9.99 -9.72 -13.27
CA PHE A 221 10.37 -9.35 -11.92
C PHE A 221 9.28 -9.78 -10.94
N SER A 222 9.66 -10.60 -9.95
CA SER A 222 8.81 -10.94 -8.81
C SER A 222 9.52 -10.60 -7.49
N ASP A 223 8.77 -10.47 -6.41
CA ASP A 223 9.34 -10.41 -5.07
C ASP A 223 9.83 -11.81 -4.61
N LYS A 224 10.46 -11.89 -3.43
CA LYS A 224 11.06 -13.12 -2.85
C LYS A 224 10.04 -14.18 -2.39
N GLY A 225 8.79 -14.10 -2.87
CA GLY A 225 7.76 -15.08 -2.54
C GLY A 225 8.21 -16.50 -2.88
N THR A 226 8.02 -17.44 -1.97
CA THR A 226 8.36 -18.85 -2.19
C THR A 226 7.52 -19.47 -3.31
N GLU A 227 6.32 -18.91 -3.55
CA GLU A 227 5.45 -19.28 -4.66
C GLU A 227 6.10 -19.15 -6.05
N PHE A 228 7.09 -18.27 -6.20
CA PHE A 228 7.78 -18.07 -7.47
C PHE A 228 9.07 -18.89 -7.59
N ARG A 229 9.54 -19.56 -6.53
CA ARG A 229 10.82 -20.30 -6.49
C ARG A 229 10.69 -21.79 -6.80
N ASN A 230 9.65 -22.18 -7.54
CA ASN A 230 9.42 -23.57 -7.86
C ASN A 230 10.26 -24.05 -9.06
N GLN A 231 10.80 -25.27 -9.00
CA GLN A 231 11.51 -25.90 -10.12
C GLN A 231 10.63 -26.05 -11.37
N GLN A 232 9.33 -26.37 -11.21
CA GLN A 232 8.38 -26.47 -12.31
C GLN A 232 8.16 -25.11 -13.00
N LEU A 233 8.11 -24.02 -12.23
CA LEU A 233 8.02 -22.67 -12.79
C LEU A 233 9.31 -22.27 -13.49
N LYS A 234 10.47 -22.61 -12.91
CA LYS A 234 11.75 -22.39 -13.56
C LYS A 234 11.81 -23.10 -14.91
N LYS A 235 11.41 -24.37 -14.95
CA LYS A 235 11.34 -25.14 -16.20
C LYS A 235 10.41 -24.49 -17.24
N LEU A 236 9.23 -24.02 -16.83
CA LEU A 236 8.34 -23.27 -17.71
C LEU A 236 9.00 -22.01 -18.26
N PHE A 237 9.66 -21.23 -17.42
CA PHE A 237 10.34 -20.01 -17.87
C PHE A 237 11.53 -20.31 -18.78
N ASP A 238 12.28 -21.38 -18.53
CA ASP A 238 13.36 -21.84 -19.41
C ASP A 238 12.79 -22.29 -20.78
N GLU A 239 11.68 -23.03 -20.81
CA GLU A 239 10.98 -23.46 -22.04
C GLU A 239 10.41 -22.28 -22.84
N GLU A 240 9.95 -21.24 -22.15
CA GLU A 240 9.33 -20.06 -22.73
C GLU A 240 10.34 -18.92 -23.01
N GLU A 241 11.64 -19.16 -22.79
CA GLU A 241 12.74 -18.19 -22.94
C GLU A 241 12.54 -16.90 -22.14
N VAL A 242 11.96 -17.03 -20.94
CA VAL A 242 11.67 -15.92 -20.03
C VAL A 242 12.69 -15.90 -18.89
N GLU A 243 13.42 -14.81 -18.75
CA GLU A 243 14.35 -14.63 -17.64
C GLU A 243 13.61 -14.13 -16.39
N LYS A 244 13.67 -14.91 -15.31
CA LYS A 244 13.13 -14.50 -14.02
C LYS A 244 14.18 -13.75 -13.19
N TYR A 245 13.85 -12.54 -12.78
CA TYR A 245 14.64 -11.72 -11.86
C TYR A 245 13.99 -11.62 -10.49
N GLU A 246 14.78 -11.91 -9.45
CA GLU A 246 14.36 -11.76 -8.06
C GLU A 246 14.94 -10.48 -7.42
N SER A 247 14.30 -10.04 -6.34
CA SER A 247 14.81 -8.93 -5.54
C SER A 247 16.00 -9.31 -4.69
N THR A 248 17.24 -9.14 -5.16
CA THR A 248 18.44 -9.45 -4.35
C THR A 248 18.58 -8.53 -3.13
N HIS A 249 18.38 -7.21 -3.29
CA HIS A 249 18.71 -6.20 -2.26
C HIS A 249 17.66 -5.10 -2.03
N SER A 250 16.49 -5.16 -2.66
CA SER A 250 15.45 -4.14 -2.53
C SER A 250 14.14 -4.78 -2.09
N GLU A 251 13.57 -4.32 -0.97
CA GLU A 251 12.29 -4.80 -0.43
C GLU A 251 11.10 -4.64 -1.38
N LYS A 252 11.21 -3.83 -2.46
CA LYS A 252 10.09 -3.50 -3.36
C LYS A 252 10.50 -3.53 -4.83
N LYS A 253 10.80 -4.71 -5.39
CA LYS A 253 11.07 -4.79 -6.85
C LYS A 253 9.78 -4.91 -7.67
N ALA A 254 8.68 -5.42 -7.13
CA ALA A 254 7.37 -5.50 -7.82
C ALA A 254 6.43 -4.30 -7.56
N ALA A 255 6.98 -3.09 -7.34
CA ALA A 255 6.20 -1.92 -6.93
C ALA A 255 5.10 -1.48 -7.94
N LEU A 256 5.29 -1.74 -9.24
CA LEU A 256 4.25 -1.47 -10.24
C LEU A 256 3.11 -2.48 -10.13
N ALA A 257 3.42 -3.76 -9.89
CA ALA A 257 2.42 -4.80 -9.68
C ALA A 257 1.62 -4.54 -8.40
N GLU A 258 2.28 -4.19 -7.28
CA GLU A 258 1.61 -3.78 -6.03
C GLU A 258 0.65 -2.60 -6.27
N ARG A 259 1.09 -1.58 -7.02
CA ARG A 259 0.26 -0.43 -7.37
C ARG A 259 -0.93 -0.85 -8.25
N ALA A 260 -0.73 -1.75 -9.21
CA ALA A 260 -1.78 -2.28 -10.08
C ALA A 260 -2.83 -3.06 -9.26
N ILE A 261 -2.38 -3.94 -8.35
CA ILE A 261 -3.24 -4.67 -7.42
C ILE A 261 -4.11 -3.71 -6.60
N ARG A 262 -3.52 -2.64 -6.07
CA ARG A 262 -4.29 -1.62 -5.32
C ARG A 262 -5.35 -0.96 -6.19
N GLN A 263 -5.04 -0.64 -7.46
CA GLN A 263 -6.02 -0.07 -8.39
C GLN A 263 -7.16 -1.03 -8.71
N ILE A 264 -6.84 -2.30 -8.96
CA ILE A 264 -7.81 -3.36 -9.21
C ILE A 264 -8.72 -3.56 -7.99
N LYS A 265 -8.13 -3.77 -6.80
CA LYS A 265 -8.87 -3.93 -5.54
C LYS A 265 -9.83 -2.76 -5.33
N ASN A 266 -9.38 -1.53 -5.51
CA ASN A 266 -10.23 -0.35 -5.35
C ASN A 266 -11.44 -0.30 -6.30
N ARG A 267 -11.35 -0.88 -7.51
CA ARG A 267 -12.50 -1.00 -8.42
C ARG A 267 -13.40 -2.17 -8.04
N VAL A 268 -12.81 -3.32 -7.70
CA VAL A 268 -13.53 -4.52 -7.25
C VAL A 268 -14.35 -4.26 -5.98
N TYR A 269 -13.78 -3.62 -4.95
CA TYR A 269 -14.51 -3.31 -3.72
C TYR A 269 -15.64 -2.30 -3.93
N ARG A 270 -15.48 -1.34 -4.86
CA ARG A 270 -16.57 -0.44 -5.25
C ARG A 270 -17.69 -1.17 -5.98
N TYR A 271 -17.33 -2.10 -6.85
CA TYR A 271 -18.28 -2.99 -7.50
C TYR A 271 -19.08 -3.80 -6.46
N PHE A 272 -18.40 -4.40 -5.47
CA PHE A 272 -19.08 -5.13 -4.38
C PHE A 272 -20.09 -4.27 -3.62
N ALA A 273 -19.71 -3.03 -3.29
CA ALA A 273 -20.60 -2.10 -2.60
C ALA A 273 -21.84 -1.75 -3.45
N GLN A 274 -21.66 -1.58 -4.76
CA GLN A 274 -22.74 -1.21 -5.68
C GLN A 274 -23.71 -2.36 -5.97
N THR A 275 -23.19 -3.56 -6.25
CA THR A 275 -23.99 -4.70 -6.71
C THR A 275 -24.40 -5.65 -5.59
N LYS A 276 -23.89 -5.43 -4.37
CA LYS A 276 -24.10 -6.30 -3.20
C LYS A 276 -23.70 -7.76 -3.45
N THR A 277 -22.71 -7.98 -4.30
CA THR A 277 -22.09 -9.29 -4.55
C THR A 277 -20.65 -9.31 -4.07
N LEU A 278 -20.11 -10.51 -3.85
CA LEU A 278 -18.71 -10.76 -3.52
C LEU A 278 -17.99 -11.56 -4.61
N ASN A 279 -18.63 -11.78 -5.76
CA ASN A 279 -18.05 -12.47 -6.91
C ASN A 279 -17.27 -11.47 -7.78
N TRP A 280 -15.95 -11.57 -7.73
CA TRP A 280 -15.02 -10.79 -8.56
C TRP A 280 -14.58 -11.52 -9.82
N VAL A 281 -14.59 -12.86 -9.84
CA VAL A 281 -14.09 -13.66 -10.96
C VAL A 281 -14.85 -13.34 -12.25
N ASP A 282 -16.16 -13.12 -12.18
CA ASP A 282 -16.98 -12.85 -13.37
C ASP A 282 -16.78 -11.45 -13.99
N VAL A 283 -16.17 -10.52 -13.25
CA VAL A 283 -16.06 -9.11 -13.66
C VAL A 283 -14.60 -8.64 -13.80
N ILE A 284 -13.63 -9.44 -13.37
CA ILE A 284 -12.23 -9.00 -13.27
C ILE A 284 -11.64 -8.60 -14.61
N ASP A 285 -11.91 -9.37 -15.67
CA ASP A 285 -11.43 -9.08 -17.02
C ASP A 285 -12.02 -7.78 -17.55
N GLN A 286 -13.29 -7.51 -17.26
CA GLN A 286 -13.96 -6.27 -17.65
C GLN A 286 -13.36 -5.06 -16.92
N ILE A 287 -13.08 -5.20 -15.62
CA ILE A 287 -12.45 -4.15 -14.81
C ILE A 287 -11.05 -3.85 -15.35
N VAL A 288 -10.24 -4.87 -15.61
CA VAL A 288 -8.86 -4.72 -16.11
C VAL A 288 -8.86 -4.15 -17.52
N ASN A 289 -9.75 -4.61 -18.40
CA ASN A 289 -9.94 -4.02 -19.73
C ASN A 289 -10.32 -2.53 -19.63
N GLY A 290 -11.19 -2.17 -18.69
CA GLY A 290 -11.53 -0.77 -18.41
C GLY A 290 -10.35 0.05 -17.90
N ILE A 291 -9.44 -0.53 -17.12
CA ILE A 291 -8.19 0.13 -16.71
C ILE A 291 -7.27 0.32 -17.93
N ASN A 292 -7.06 -0.72 -18.73
CA ASN A 292 -6.18 -0.69 -19.90
C ASN A 292 -6.68 0.26 -21.01
N LYS A 293 -7.99 0.55 -21.04
CA LYS A 293 -8.62 1.55 -21.93
C LYS A 293 -8.66 2.96 -21.32
N SER A 294 -8.22 3.15 -20.08
CA SER A 294 -8.12 4.47 -19.46
C SER A 294 -6.73 5.07 -19.70
N PRO A 295 -6.60 6.35 -20.07
CA PRO A 295 -5.30 6.98 -20.24
C PRO A 295 -4.46 6.91 -18.95
N SER A 296 -3.22 6.44 -19.08
CA SER A 296 -2.25 6.39 -17.99
C SER A 296 -1.68 7.78 -17.73
N ARG A 297 -1.65 8.21 -16.46
CA ARG A 297 -1.01 9.48 -16.07
C ARG A 297 0.50 9.52 -16.30
N VAL A 298 1.15 8.35 -16.45
CA VAL A 298 2.61 8.25 -16.57
C VAL A 298 3.09 8.74 -17.94
N HIS A 299 2.49 8.21 -19.01
CA HIS A 299 2.88 8.56 -20.39
C HIS A 299 1.74 9.25 -21.18
N GLY A 300 0.53 9.34 -20.64
CA GLY A 300 -0.61 10.05 -21.22
C GLY A 300 -1.44 9.25 -22.23
N MET A 301 -1.03 8.02 -22.56
CA MET A 301 -1.71 7.15 -23.52
C MET A 301 -2.47 6.03 -22.80
N ARG A 302 -3.50 5.45 -23.44
CA ARG A 302 -4.15 4.23 -22.93
C ARG A 302 -3.17 3.06 -23.04
N PRO A 303 -2.95 2.26 -21.99
CA PRO A 303 -2.05 1.10 -22.04
C PRO A 303 -2.31 0.14 -23.20
N ILE A 304 -3.57 -0.03 -23.62
CA ILE A 304 -3.94 -0.90 -24.74
C ILE A 304 -3.49 -0.39 -26.12
N ASP A 305 -3.28 0.92 -26.27
CA ASP A 305 -2.87 1.52 -27.56
C ASP A 305 -1.34 1.51 -27.77
N VAL A 306 -0.59 1.15 -26.73
CA VAL A 306 0.87 1.08 -26.80
C VAL A 306 1.26 -0.13 -27.64
N ASN A 307 2.16 0.09 -28.60
CA ASN A 307 2.64 -0.91 -29.56
C ASN A 307 4.05 -0.55 -30.04
N PHE A 308 4.68 -1.42 -30.84
CA PHE A 308 6.06 -1.21 -31.32
C PHE A 308 6.30 0.11 -32.07
N LYS A 309 5.28 0.71 -32.71
CA LYS A 309 5.44 1.96 -33.45
C LYS A 309 5.57 3.18 -32.53
N ASN A 310 4.89 3.17 -31.39
CA ASN A 310 4.87 4.29 -30.44
C ASN A 310 5.68 4.02 -29.16
N SER A 311 6.18 2.80 -28.98
CA SER A 311 6.92 2.40 -27.78
C SER A 311 8.18 3.22 -27.56
N GLN A 312 8.90 3.57 -28.64
CA GLN A 312 10.12 4.39 -28.54
C GLN A 312 9.82 5.78 -27.97
N GLN A 313 8.78 6.45 -28.47
CA GLN A 313 8.37 7.77 -27.98
C GLN A 313 7.95 7.72 -26.51
N ILE A 314 7.25 6.65 -26.10
CA ILE A 314 6.85 6.44 -24.71
C ILE A 314 8.07 6.17 -23.84
N TRP A 315 9.03 5.38 -24.34
CA TRP A 315 10.27 5.09 -23.66
C TRP A 315 11.08 6.36 -23.41
N GLU A 316 11.26 7.20 -24.43
CA GLU A 316 11.94 8.49 -24.32
C GLU A 316 11.22 9.43 -23.34
N LYS A 317 9.88 9.49 -23.39
CA LYS A 317 9.10 10.28 -22.43
C LYS A 317 9.25 9.80 -20.99
N MET A 318 9.37 8.49 -20.77
CA MET A 318 9.45 7.92 -19.43
C MET A 318 10.85 7.88 -18.85
N PHE A 319 11.86 7.69 -19.70
CA PHE A 319 13.23 7.37 -19.31
C PHE A 319 14.31 8.26 -19.96
N GLY A 320 13.96 9.02 -21.01
CA GLY A 320 14.92 9.78 -21.82
C GLY A 320 15.53 11.01 -21.12
N GLU A 321 14.87 11.60 -20.13
CA GLU A 321 15.40 12.78 -19.43
C GLU A 321 16.55 12.46 -18.44
N ASP A 322 16.76 11.19 -18.09
CA ASP A 322 17.68 10.80 -17.00
C ASP A 322 19.09 10.38 -17.45
N GLN A 323 19.41 10.33 -18.75
CA GLN A 323 20.74 9.89 -19.19
C GLN A 323 21.78 11.04 -19.23
N HIS A 324 21.37 12.32 -19.19
CA HIS A 324 22.33 13.45 -19.36
C HIS A 324 22.19 14.69 -18.47
N ASN A 325 21.19 14.85 -17.58
CA ASN A 325 20.95 16.17 -16.94
C ASN A 325 20.89 16.24 -15.40
N ALA A 326 21.48 15.28 -14.69
CA ALA A 326 21.92 15.53 -13.33
C ALA A 326 23.42 15.24 -13.21
N PRO A 327 24.30 16.25 -13.38
CA PRO A 327 25.67 16.09 -12.94
C PRO A 327 25.64 15.80 -11.44
N PHE A 328 26.30 14.72 -11.04
CA PHE A 328 26.48 14.28 -9.66
C PHE A 328 26.88 15.44 -8.70
N TRP A 329 27.54 16.48 -9.22
CA TRP A 329 28.01 17.65 -8.48
C TRP A 329 27.00 18.82 -8.32
N LYS A 330 25.78 18.76 -8.90
CA LYS A 330 24.76 19.82 -8.75
C LYS A 330 23.77 19.60 -7.60
N ALA A 331 23.96 18.60 -6.74
CA ALA A 331 23.21 18.46 -5.50
C ALA A 331 23.68 19.48 -4.43
N LYS A 332 23.19 20.72 -4.56
CA LYS A 332 23.18 21.82 -3.57
C LYS A 332 24.37 21.89 -2.58
N LYS A 333 25.30 22.83 -2.85
CA LYS A 333 25.97 23.58 -1.78
C LYS A 333 24.90 24.37 -0.99
N LYS A 334 24.42 23.81 0.11
CA LYS A 334 24.04 24.62 1.28
C LYS A 334 25.08 24.35 2.35
N SER A 335 26.09 25.20 2.36
CA SER A 335 26.91 25.45 3.53
C SER A 335 26.01 25.85 4.69
N GLN A 336 25.75 24.91 5.59
CA GLN A 336 25.53 25.19 6.99
C GLN A 336 26.46 24.25 7.76
N ILE A 337 27.63 24.79 8.04
CA ILE A 337 28.44 24.61 9.24
C ILE A 337 27.80 23.62 10.23
N CYS A 338 28.32 22.40 10.27
CA CYS A 338 28.26 21.55 11.45
C CYS A 338 29.61 21.70 12.16
N PRO A 339 29.67 22.18 13.40
CA PRO A 339 30.92 22.24 14.15
C PRO A 339 31.22 20.85 14.70
N TRP A 340 32.04 20.08 14.00
CA TRP A 340 32.91 19.11 14.66
C TRP A 340 34.32 19.67 14.54
N THR A 341 34.80 20.25 15.64
CA THR A 341 36.19 20.65 15.79
C THR A 341 37.02 19.38 15.94
N ASP A 342 37.66 18.95 14.87
CA ASP A 342 38.77 18.01 14.99
C ASP A 342 39.92 18.72 15.69
N GLY A 343 40.32 18.14 16.82
CA GLY A 343 41.46 18.57 17.60
C GLY A 343 42.72 18.62 16.75
N LYS A 344 43.41 19.75 16.88
CA LYS A 344 44.76 20.03 16.39
C LYS A 344 45.69 18.83 16.62
N ASN A 345 46.55 18.55 15.65
CA ASN A 345 47.96 18.26 15.89
C ASN A 345 48.78 18.54 14.62
N GLU A 346 49.19 19.81 14.48
CA GLU A 346 50.34 20.19 13.69
C GLU A 346 51.60 19.92 14.52
N HIS A 347 52.46 18.99 14.09
CA HIS A 347 53.90 19.08 14.36
C HIS A 347 54.70 18.66 13.12
N ASN A 348 54.96 19.69 12.31
CA ASN A 348 56.28 20.15 11.87
C ASN A 348 57.26 19.10 11.32
N LYS A 349 57.35 19.06 9.98
CA LYS A 349 58.55 18.64 9.26
C LYS A 349 59.57 19.79 9.31
N ARG A 350 60.76 19.53 9.83
CA ARG A 350 61.98 20.27 9.46
C ARG A 350 62.98 19.31 8.85
N SER A 351 63.51 19.73 7.72
CA SER A 351 64.61 19.14 6.98
C SER A 351 65.94 19.34 7.72
N ILE A 352 66.68 18.25 7.91
CA ILE A 352 68.11 17.95 7.65
C ILE A 352 68.45 16.71 8.45
#